data_AF-A0A9D6YP40-F1
#
_entry.id   AF-A0A9D6YP40-F1
#
_cell.length_a   1.000
_cell.length_b   1.000
_cell.length_c   1.000
_cell.angle_alpha   90.00
_cell.angle_beta   90.00
_cell.angle_gamma   90.00
#
_symmetry.space_group_name_H-M   'P 1'
#
loop_
_entity.id
_entity.type
_entity.pdbx_description
1 polymer ?
#
loop_
_entity_poly.entity_id
_entity_poly.type
_entity_poly.pdbx_seq_one_letter_code
_entity_poly.pdbx_strand_id
1 'polypeptide(L)'
;FLDVAGRFIDERDPTYPIARGFGWTGLARNDPSGAVDYAALSCGACHIGRVRLDDGSFRYLDGGVNAQFNLVQYRVRVRNTIEKITAGATTPEEKIERATRAILTALDKAHAQDRNYFYKNYSFAGRRFDAAYETRQIELFMQDAPAIVGKYLTRAGLEYVSLLDLVDKNYKGFEEQMTQGFGGMADATGVSTSMVYAAAEARGENPNPETNLPPTPGITDFMAVWEQAKRLARWSADHTQLVDGGGQWNGNIPIPIFRNLAAELTLGLGPDTDIRIAAFSEDLLRDLPAPVYPFPVDLALAKKGAALFEENCAAGHRPHNGKVYDLGTDLGRARVV
;
A
#
# COMPACT_ATOMS: atom_id res chain seq x y z
N PHE A 1 -11.21 -8.68 10.12
CA PHE A 1 -10.64 -8.95 8.78
C PHE A 1 -9.36 -8.15 8.57
N LEU A 2 -9.43 -6.82 8.55
CA LEU A 2 -8.28 -5.93 8.29
C LEU A 2 -7.21 -5.99 9.38
N ASP A 3 -7.58 -6.10 10.65
CA ASP A 3 -6.60 -6.16 11.76
C ASP A 3 -5.66 -7.35 11.67
N VAL A 4 -6.13 -8.47 11.13
CA VAL A 4 -5.32 -9.68 10.93
C VAL A 4 -4.26 -9.45 9.84
N ALA A 5 -4.52 -8.56 8.89
CA ALA A 5 -3.54 -8.12 7.90
C ALA A 5 -2.67 -6.96 8.42
N GLY A 6 -2.68 -6.67 9.74
CA GLY A 6 -1.86 -5.61 10.34
C GLY A 6 -2.36 -4.19 10.08
N ARG A 7 -3.65 -4.05 9.78
CA ARG A 7 -4.34 -2.75 9.77
C ARG A 7 -4.80 -2.40 11.18
N PHE A 8 -5.05 -1.12 11.43
CA PHE A 8 -5.55 -0.67 12.72
C PHE A 8 -6.35 0.62 12.57
N ILE A 9 -7.25 0.87 13.52
CA ILE A 9 -7.84 2.19 13.74
C ILE A 9 -6.80 3.04 14.50
N ASP A 10 -6.66 4.30 14.11
CA ASP A 10 -5.75 5.25 14.76
C ASP A 10 -6.41 5.79 16.02
N GLU A 11 -5.83 5.54 17.20
CA GLU A 11 -6.38 5.95 18.49
C GLU A 11 -6.30 7.47 18.70
N ARG A 12 -5.55 8.19 17.85
CA ARG A 12 -5.53 9.66 17.82
C ARG A 12 -6.80 10.24 17.23
N ASP A 13 -7.48 9.49 16.36
CA ASP A 13 -8.77 9.84 15.79
C ASP A 13 -9.70 8.61 15.80
N PRO A 14 -10.26 8.28 16.98
CA PRO A 14 -11.13 7.11 17.12
C PRO A 14 -12.46 7.27 16.35
N THR A 15 -12.77 8.48 15.87
CA THR A 15 -13.98 8.75 15.09
C THR A 15 -13.82 8.44 13.61
N TYR A 16 -12.57 8.32 13.13
CA TYR A 16 -12.30 7.93 11.75
C TYR A 16 -12.84 6.52 11.48
N PRO A 17 -13.72 6.33 10.47
CA PRO A 17 -14.55 5.14 10.41
C PRO A 17 -13.82 3.88 9.91
N ILE A 18 -12.71 4.06 9.20
CA ILE A 18 -11.95 3.00 8.53
C ILE A 18 -10.51 2.91 9.07
N ALA A 19 -9.86 1.77 8.84
CA ALA A 19 -8.46 1.59 9.24
C ALA A 19 -7.56 2.69 8.66
N ARG A 20 -6.58 3.12 9.48
CA ARG A 20 -5.54 4.07 9.07
C ARG A 20 -4.93 3.64 7.75
N GLY A 21 -4.62 4.60 6.88
CA GLY A 21 -4.08 4.32 5.55
C GLY A 21 -5.13 3.95 4.51
N PHE A 22 -6.42 4.00 4.83
CA PHE A 22 -7.49 4.07 3.83
C PHE A 22 -8.13 5.46 3.80
N GLY A 23 -8.50 5.92 2.63
CA GLY A 23 -9.40 7.05 2.40
C GLY A 23 -10.55 6.62 1.49
N TRP A 24 -11.55 7.48 1.30
CA TRP A 24 -12.62 7.25 0.33
C TRP A 24 -12.96 8.51 -0.44
N THR A 25 -13.54 8.34 -1.63
CA THR A 25 -13.80 9.45 -2.56
C THR A 25 -14.69 10.54 -2.00
N GLY A 26 -15.60 10.21 -1.08
CA GLY A 26 -16.54 11.15 -0.44
C GLY A 26 -15.85 12.26 0.35
N LEU A 27 -14.60 12.08 0.76
CA LEU A 27 -13.80 13.12 1.41
C LEU A 27 -13.43 14.28 0.48
N ALA A 28 -13.28 14.01 -0.82
CA ALA A 28 -12.71 14.96 -1.79
C ALA A 28 -13.65 15.31 -2.95
N ARG A 29 -14.69 14.52 -3.21
CA ARG A 29 -15.60 14.70 -4.35
C ARG A 29 -16.36 16.03 -4.27
N ASN A 30 -16.55 16.74 -5.39
CA ASN A 30 -17.31 18.01 -5.41
C ASN A 30 -18.80 17.81 -5.14
N ASP A 31 -19.42 16.83 -5.79
CA ASP A 31 -20.78 16.36 -5.49
C ASP A 31 -20.70 15.11 -4.62
N PRO A 32 -20.95 15.19 -3.30
CA PRO A 32 -20.85 14.05 -2.40
C PRO A 32 -21.85 12.91 -2.70
N SER A 33 -22.85 13.16 -3.55
CA SER A 33 -23.91 12.21 -3.90
C SER A 33 -23.89 11.75 -5.36
N GLY A 34 -22.89 12.17 -6.13
CA GLY A 34 -22.86 11.97 -7.58
C GLY A 34 -22.43 10.57 -8.03
N ALA A 35 -21.75 9.80 -7.17
CA ALA A 35 -21.47 8.39 -7.42
C ALA A 35 -21.19 7.66 -6.10
N VAL A 36 -21.22 6.32 -6.18
CA VAL A 36 -20.82 5.44 -5.08
C VAL A 36 -19.39 5.76 -4.63
N ASP A 37 -19.19 5.73 -3.32
CA ASP A 37 -17.89 5.90 -2.72
C ASP A 37 -17.01 4.67 -2.90
N TYR A 38 -15.76 4.91 -3.29
CA TYR A 38 -14.72 3.88 -3.31
C TYR A 38 -13.70 4.17 -2.22
N ALA A 39 -13.37 3.12 -1.46
CA ALA A 39 -12.25 3.15 -0.52
C ALA A 39 -10.96 2.79 -1.25
N ALA A 40 -9.90 3.56 -1.01
CA ALA A 40 -8.58 3.33 -1.59
C ALA A 40 -7.54 3.21 -0.48
N LEU A 41 -6.61 2.27 -0.68
CA LEU A 41 -5.42 2.17 0.15
C LEU A 41 -4.46 3.31 -0.24
N SER A 42 -3.95 4.02 0.75
CA SER A 42 -2.98 5.12 0.60
C SER A 42 -1.59 4.71 1.12
N CYS A 43 -0.56 5.51 0.85
CA CYS A 43 0.80 5.29 1.36
C CYS A 43 0.84 5.09 2.88
N GLY A 44 -0.06 5.76 3.62
CA GLY A 44 -0.16 5.64 5.07
C GLY A 44 -0.45 4.22 5.56
N ALA A 45 -0.85 3.32 4.65
CA ALA A 45 -1.00 1.92 4.93
C ALA A 45 0.31 1.22 5.28
N CYS A 46 1.33 1.41 4.45
CA CYS A 46 2.63 0.80 4.60
C CYS A 46 3.55 1.68 5.45
N HIS A 47 3.27 2.99 5.47
CA HIS A 47 4.17 4.02 5.98
C HIS A 47 3.65 4.76 7.23
N ILE A 48 2.81 4.09 8.04
CA ILE A 48 2.47 4.56 9.38
C ILE A 48 2.60 3.40 10.34
N GLY A 49 3.70 3.40 11.08
CA GLY A 49 3.98 2.44 12.15
C GLY A 49 3.43 2.89 13.49
N ARG A 50 3.58 2.01 14.48
CA ARG A 50 3.34 2.34 15.89
C ARG A 50 4.27 1.54 16.78
N VAL A 51 4.66 2.14 17.90
CA VAL A 51 5.44 1.51 18.95
C VAL A 51 4.65 1.58 20.25
N ARG A 52 4.61 0.46 20.99
CA ARG A 52 3.96 0.40 22.29
C ARG A 52 4.90 1.02 23.34
N LEU A 53 4.36 1.89 24.17
CA LEU A 53 5.04 2.53 25.30
C LEU A 53 4.88 1.69 26.57
N ASP A 54 5.64 2.02 27.62
CA ASP A 54 5.64 1.28 28.89
C ASP A 54 4.27 1.29 29.59
N ASP A 55 3.46 2.34 29.36
CA ASP A 55 2.09 2.46 29.87
C ASP A 55 1.04 1.69 29.03
N GLY A 56 1.48 0.98 27.99
CA GLY A 56 0.63 0.21 27.08
C GLY A 56 0.03 1.03 25.94
N SER A 57 0.14 2.36 25.94
CA SER A 57 -0.32 3.22 24.85
C SER A 57 0.57 3.09 23.61
N PHE A 58 0.10 3.59 22.47
CA PHE A 58 0.87 3.61 21.23
C PHE A 58 1.37 5.01 20.89
N ARG A 59 2.66 5.11 20.54
CA ARG A 59 3.17 6.23 19.75
C ARG A 59 3.17 5.87 18.28
N TYR A 60 2.48 6.69 17.48
CA TYR A 60 2.43 6.55 16.03
C TYR A 60 3.67 7.15 15.37
N LEU A 61 4.12 6.49 14.31
CA LEU A 61 5.30 6.86 13.54
C LEU A 61 4.84 7.22 12.11
N ASP A 62 4.31 8.43 11.92
CA ASP A 62 3.89 8.90 10.60
C ASP A 62 5.12 8.99 9.66
N GLY A 63 5.02 8.40 8.47
CA GLY A 63 6.14 8.21 7.56
C GLY A 63 7.08 7.06 7.95
N GLY A 64 6.83 6.38 9.06
CA GLY A 64 7.58 5.22 9.53
C GLY A 64 7.03 3.88 9.05
N VAL A 65 7.73 2.79 9.32
CA VAL A 65 7.38 1.46 8.81
C VAL A 65 6.18 0.87 9.55
N ASN A 66 5.11 0.48 8.84
CA ASN A 66 4.09 -0.41 9.39
C ASN A 66 4.57 -1.86 9.37
N ALA A 67 5.29 -2.26 10.42
CA ALA A 67 5.85 -3.61 10.55
C ALA A 67 4.80 -4.75 10.63
N GLN A 68 3.51 -4.43 10.76
CA GLN A 68 2.45 -5.42 10.87
C GLN A 68 1.72 -5.64 9.55
N PHE A 69 1.68 -4.63 8.66
CA PHE A 69 0.87 -4.71 7.45
C PHE A 69 1.36 -5.82 6.52
N ASN A 70 0.47 -6.77 6.21
CA ASN A 70 0.76 -7.91 5.34
C ASN A 70 -0.17 -7.89 4.12
N LEU A 71 0.35 -7.36 3.01
CA LEU A 71 -0.39 -7.21 1.75
C LEU A 71 -0.81 -8.56 1.15
N VAL A 72 0.04 -9.57 1.26
CA VAL A 72 -0.25 -10.92 0.75
C VAL A 72 -1.41 -11.54 1.53
N GLN A 73 -1.38 -11.51 2.88
CA GLN A 73 -2.49 -12.01 3.70
C GLN A 73 -3.81 -11.32 3.37
N TYR A 74 -3.77 -10.01 3.10
CA TYR A 74 -4.96 -9.30 2.62
C TYR A 74 -5.49 -9.91 1.32
N ARG A 75 -4.64 -10.08 0.29
CA ARG A 75 -5.02 -10.66 -1.01
C ARG A 75 -5.54 -12.09 -0.89
N VAL A 76 -4.85 -12.96 -0.14
CA VAL A 76 -5.27 -14.36 0.08
C VAL A 76 -6.62 -14.42 0.79
N ARG A 77 -6.86 -13.57 1.79
CA ARG A 77 -8.16 -13.54 2.49
C ARG A 77 -9.29 -13.02 1.61
N VAL A 78 -9.03 -12.02 0.77
CA VAL A 78 -9.99 -11.57 -0.24
C VAL A 78 -10.32 -12.73 -1.18
N ARG A 79 -9.29 -13.43 -1.69
CA ARG A 79 -9.47 -14.60 -2.56
C ARG A 79 -10.31 -15.69 -1.91
N ASN A 80 -9.99 -16.09 -0.68
CA ASN A 80 -10.73 -17.11 0.06
C ASN A 80 -12.19 -16.69 0.32
N THR A 81 -12.43 -15.40 0.54
CA THR A 81 -13.80 -14.87 0.69
C THR A 81 -14.55 -14.99 -0.63
N ILE A 82 -13.93 -14.61 -1.75
CA ILE A 82 -14.51 -14.72 -3.09
C ILE A 82 -14.83 -16.18 -3.43
N GLU A 83 -13.91 -17.11 -3.19
CA GLU A 83 -14.14 -18.55 -3.41
C GLU A 83 -15.34 -19.06 -2.61
N LYS A 84 -15.45 -18.65 -1.35
CA LYS A 84 -16.56 -19.05 -0.49
C LYS A 84 -17.90 -18.51 -1.00
N ILE A 85 -17.99 -17.23 -1.35
CA ILE A 85 -19.27 -16.61 -1.77
C ILE A 85 -19.67 -16.98 -3.20
N THR A 86 -18.73 -17.47 -4.01
CA THR A 86 -18.98 -17.93 -5.38
C THR A 86 -19.03 -19.45 -5.52
N ALA A 87 -18.97 -20.20 -4.41
CA ALA A 87 -18.94 -21.65 -4.41
C ALA A 87 -20.11 -22.26 -5.22
N GLY A 88 -19.76 -23.23 -6.08
CA GLY A 88 -20.70 -23.91 -6.97
C GLY A 88 -21.08 -23.15 -8.24
N ALA A 89 -20.59 -21.92 -8.46
CA ALA A 89 -20.73 -21.25 -9.75
C ALA A 89 -19.77 -21.86 -10.79
N THR A 90 -20.28 -22.10 -11.98
CA THR A 90 -19.58 -22.68 -13.13
C THR A 90 -19.29 -21.64 -14.21
N THR A 91 -20.07 -20.56 -14.28
CA THR A 91 -19.86 -19.46 -15.24
C THR A 91 -19.46 -18.15 -14.56
N PRO A 92 -18.84 -17.20 -15.28
CA PRO A 92 -18.58 -15.84 -14.77
C PRO A 92 -19.86 -15.13 -14.30
N GLU A 93 -20.97 -15.28 -15.01
CA GLU A 93 -22.25 -14.66 -14.69
C GLU A 93 -22.81 -15.20 -13.38
N GLU A 94 -22.76 -16.53 -13.18
CA GLU A 94 -23.16 -17.17 -11.93
C GLU A 94 -22.28 -16.72 -10.75
N LYS A 95 -20.97 -16.54 -10.98
CA LYS A 95 -20.06 -16.02 -9.95
C LYS A 95 -20.46 -14.60 -9.53
N ILE A 96 -20.74 -13.73 -10.49
CA ILE A 96 -21.18 -12.36 -10.22
C ILE A 96 -22.51 -12.35 -9.48
N GLU A 97 -23.49 -13.13 -9.93
CA GLU A 97 -24.81 -13.21 -9.30
C GLU A 97 -24.70 -13.65 -7.83
N ARG A 98 -23.98 -14.74 -7.57
CA ARG A 98 -23.81 -15.28 -6.21
C ARG A 98 -23.05 -14.31 -5.30
N ALA A 99 -21.95 -13.73 -5.80
CA ALA A 99 -21.18 -12.75 -5.04
C ALA A 99 -22.04 -11.51 -4.73
N THR A 100 -22.81 -11.02 -5.71
CA THR A 100 -23.70 -9.86 -5.52
C THR A 100 -24.74 -10.15 -4.45
N ARG A 101 -25.40 -11.31 -4.52
CA ARG A 101 -26.37 -11.74 -3.50
C ARG A 101 -25.74 -11.84 -2.11
N ALA A 102 -24.54 -12.42 -2.01
CA ALA A 102 -23.84 -12.56 -0.74
C ALA A 102 -23.43 -11.19 -0.15
N ILE A 103 -22.96 -10.27 -0.98
CA ILE A 103 -22.60 -8.91 -0.58
C ILE A 103 -23.83 -8.13 -0.14
N LEU A 104 -24.95 -8.20 -0.89
CA LEU A 104 -26.21 -7.55 -0.50
C LEU A 104 -26.75 -8.12 0.82
N THR A 105 -26.70 -9.44 1.01
CA THR A 105 -27.10 -10.07 2.28
C THR A 105 -26.23 -9.58 3.45
N ALA A 106 -24.92 -9.44 3.23
CA ALA A 106 -24.01 -8.92 4.24
C ALA A 106 -24.25 -7.43 4.53
N LEU A 107 -24.55 -6.64 3.50
CA LEU A 107 -24.93 -5.24 3.60
C LEU A 107 -26.19 -5.07 4.44
N ASP A 108 -27.26 -5.81 4.13
CA ASP A 108 -28.51 -5.78 4.88
C ASP A 108 -28.28 -6.13 6.36
N LYS A 109 -27.48 -7.16 6.62
CA LYS A 109 -27.14 -7.57 7.99
C LYS A 109 -26.37 -6.48 8.74
N ALA A 110 -25.38 -5.84 8.10
CA ALA A 110 -24.59 -4.79 8.71
C ALA A 110 -25.46 -3.56 9.04
N HIS A 111 -26.29 -3.14 8.09
CA HIS A 111 -27.14 -1.96 8.23
C HIS A 111 -28.33 -2.17 9.19
N ALA A 112 -28.81 -3.41 9.34
CA ALA A 112 -29.77 -3.78 10.37
C ALA A 112 -29.19 -3.68 11.79
N GLN A 113 -27.88 -3.85 11.95
CA GLN A 113 -27.18 -3.74 13.24
C GLN A 113 -26.81 -2.29 13.56
N ASP A 114 -26.34 -1.54 12.57
CA ASP A 114 -25.98 -0.13 12.70
C ASP A 114 -26.27 0.61 11.40
N ARG A 115 -27.12 1.65 11.49
CA ARG A 115 -27.49 2.49 10.35
C ARG A 115 -26.37 3.43 9.87
N ASN A 116 -25.25 3.46 10.60
CA ASN A 116 -24.06 4.25 10.28
C ASN A 116 -22.82 3.36 10.18
N TYR A 117 -22.99 2.10 9.76
CA TYR A 117 -21.96 1.08 9.84
C TYR A 117 -20.67 1.47 9.09
N PHE A 118 -20.80 2.05 7.89
CA PHE A 118 -19.64 2.36 7.04
C PHE A 118 -18.95 3.66 7.42
N TYR A 119 -19.73 4.69 7.79
CA TYR A 119 -19.20 6.04 7.99
C TYR A 119 -19.18 6.51 9.44
N LYS A 120 -19.85 5.79 10.35
CA LYS A 120 -19.87 6.05 11.81
C LYS A 120 -20.20 7.49 12.20
N ASN A 121 -21.08 8.17 11.46
CA ASN A 121 -21.40 9.60 11.66
C ASN A 121 -20.18 10.53 11.61
N TYR A 122 -19.13 10.12 10.89
CA TYR A 122 -17.92 10.91 10.75
C TYR A 122 -18.22 12.27 10.11
N SER A 123 -17.48 13.29 10.51
CA SER A 123 -17.60 14.64 9.97
C SER A 123 -16.22 15.18 9.65
N PHE A 124 -16.05 15.74 8.45
CA PHE A 124 -14.77 16.25 8.00
C PHE A 124 -14.95 17.43 7.05
N ALA A 125 -14.21 18.52 7.27
CA ALA A 125 -14.22 19.72 6.43
C ALA A 125 -15.64 20.22 6.08
N GLY A 126 -16.54 20.26 7.07
CA GLY A 126 -17.93 20.70 6.89
C GLY A 126 -18.87 19.68 6.24
N ARG A 127 -18.39 18.49 5.89
CA ARG A 127 -19.19 17.38 5.39
C ARG A 127 -19.60 16.47 6.54
N ARG A 128 -20.82 15.93 6.45
CA ARG A 128 -21.38 14.96 7.40
C ARG A 128 -21.63 13.65 6.66
N PHE A 129 -21.05 12.57 7.17
CA PHE A 129 -21.24 11.22 6.66
C PHE A 129 -22.16 10.45 7.63
N ASP A 130 -23.40 10.93 7.70
CA ASP A 130 -24.45 10.40 8.59
C ASP A 130 -25.31 9.32 7.91
N ALA A 131 -26.32 8.81 8.60
CA ALA A 131 -27.24 7.79 8.08
C ALA A 131 -27.91 8.18 6.75
N ALA A 132 -28.15 9.48 6.50
CA ALA A 132 -28.75 9.92 5.24
C ALA A 132 -27.75 9.82 4.10
N TYR A 133 -26.49 10.21 4.34
CA TYR A 133 -25.40 9.99 3.40
C TYR A 133 -25.20 8.50 3.12
N GLU A 134 -25.14 7.66 4.16
CA GLU A 134 -24.95 6.21 4.01
C GLU A 134 -26.09 5.55 3.21
N THR A 135 -27.35 5.91 3.52
CA THR A 135 -28.52 5.44 2.76
C THR A 135 -28.38 5.80 1.27
N ARG A 136 -27.97 7.03 0.97
CA ARG A 136 -27.76 7.47 -0.42
C ARG A 136 -26.66 6.69 -1.12
N GLN A 137 -25.56 6.38 -0.42
CA GLN A 137 -24.46 5.59 -0.97
C GLN A 137 -24.88 4.15 -1.27
N ILE A 138 -25.71 3.57 -0.39
CA ILE A 138 -26.32 2.25 -0.62
C ILE A 138 -27.24 2.28 -1.85
N GLU A 139 -28.09 3.30 -1.99
CA GLU A 139 -28.94 3.46 -3.18
C GLU A 139 -28.11 3.52 -4.46
N LEU A 140 -27.02 4.29 -4.47
CA LEU A 140 -26.10 4.40 -5.61
C LEU A 140 -25.42 3.07 -5.92
N PHE A 141 -24.99 2.32 -4.90
CA PHE A 141 -24.42 0.99 -5.08
C PHE A 141 -25.46 0.03 -5.69
N MET A 142 -26.70 0.05 -5.20
CA MET A 142 -27.76 -0.86 -5.66
C MET A 142 -28.17 -0.65 -7.12
N GLN A 143 -27.98 0.55 -7.68
CA GLN A 143 -28.29 0.84 -9.08
C GLN A 143 -27.47 -0.02 -10.07
N ASP A 144 -26.24 -0.39 -9.69
CA ASP A 144 -25.31 -1.12 -10.56
C ASP A 144 -24.50 -2.18 -9.80
N ALA A 145 -25.09 -2.76 -8.75
CA ALA A 145 -24.39 -3.69 -7.86
C ALA A 145 -23.74 -4.87 -8.60
N PRO A 146 -24.40 -5.55 -9.56
CA PRO A 146 -23.76 -6.63 -10.30
C PRO A 146 -22.52 -6.19 -11.08
N ALA A 147 -22.52 -5.02 -11.71
CA ALA A 147 -21.36 -4.56 -12.46
C ALA A 147 -20.22 -4.10 -11.54
N ILE A 148 -20.53 -3.42 -10.43
CA ILE A 148 -19.52 -3.03 -9.43
C ILE A 148 -18.87 -4.28 -8.82
N VAL A 149 -19.68 -5.27 -8.43
CA VAL A 149 -19.20 -6.54 -7.89
C VAL A 149 -18.40 -7.30 -8.94
N GLY A 150 -18.85 -7.34 -10.20
CA GLY A 150 -18.11 -7.96 -11.29
C GLY A 150 -16.73 -7.35 -11.48
N LYS A 151 -16.62 -6.01 -11.51
CA LYS A 151 -15.33 -5.30 -11.56
C LYS A 151 -14.44 -5.64 -10.38
N TYR A 152 -15.00 -5.71 -9.17
CA TYR A 152 -14.27 -6.10 -7.97
C TYR A 152 -13.74 -7.53 -8.05
N LEU A 153 -14.57 -8.49 -8.48
CA LEU A 153 -14.16 -9.89 -8.64
C LEU A 153 -13.04 -10.04 -9.67
N THR A 154 -13.16 -9.37 -10.82
CA THR A 154 -12.13 -9.37 -11.87
C THR A 154 -10.83 -8.78 -11.34
N ARG A 155 -10.90 -7.62 -10.69
CA ARG A 155 -9.72 -6.97 -10.11
C ARG A 155 -9.05 -7.87 -9.08
N ALA A 156 -9.79 -8.35 -8.08
CA ALA A 156 -9.25 -9.20 -7.01
C ALA A 156 -8.70 -10.54 -7.53
N GLY A 157 -9.34 -11.13 -8.54
CA GLY A 157 -8.83 -12.32 -9.22
C GLY A 157 -7.49 -12.05 -9.90
N LEU A 158 -7.37 -10.92 -10.61
CA LEU A 158 -6.15 -10.49 -11.25
C LEU A 158 -5.02 -10.25 -10.23
N GLU A 159 -5.30 -9.61 -9.10
CA GLU A 159 -4.28 -9.39 -8.06
C GLU A 159 -3.77 -10.72 -7.48
N TYR A 160 -4.63 -11.72 -7.37
CA TYR A 160 -4.23 -13.04 -6.88
C TYR A 160 -3.40 -13.81 -7.92
N VAL A 161 -3.84 -13.85 -9.18
CA VAL A 161 -3.07 -14.47 -10.28
C VAL A 161 -1.68 -13.84 -10.39
N SER A 162 -1.61 -12.50 -10.39
CA SER A 162 -0.32 -11.79 -10.43
C SER A 162 0.61 -12.14 -9.26
N LEU A 163 0.07 -12.45 -8.08
CA LEU A 163 0.88 -12.92 -6.95
C LEU A 163 1.43 -14.33 -7.23
N LEU A 164 0.62 -15.22 -7.79
CA LEU A 164 1.05 -16.57 -8.15
C LEU A 164 2.15 -16.54 -9.22
N ASP A 165 2.02 -15.70 -10.26
CA ASP A 165 3.03 -15.58 -11.32
C ASP A 165 4.38 -15.11 -10.75
N LEU A 166 4.35 -14.15 -9.82
CA LEU A 166 5.56 -13.68 -9.13
C LEU A 166 6.19 -14.79 -8.27
N VAL A 167 5.36 -15.53 -7.53
CA VAL A 167 5.81 -16.62 -6.65
C VAL A 167 6.41 -17.76 -7.45
N ASP A 168 5.74 -18.21 -8.52
CA ASP A 168 6.24 -19.27 -9.40
C ASP A 168 7.56 -18.88 -10.06
N LYS A 169 7.69 -17.62 -10.52
CA LYS A 169 8.91 -17.14 -11.16
C LYS A 169 10.09 -17.01 -10.20
N ASN A 170 9.90 -16.36 -9.06
CA ASN A 170 11.02 -15.90 -8.22
C ASN A 170 11.16 -16.61 -6.88
N TYR A 171 10.14 -17.33 -6.40
CA TYR A 171 10.10 -17.84 -5.03
C TYR A 171 9.87 -19.36 -4.96
N LYS A 172 10.44 -20.11 -5.91
CA LYS A 172 10.37 -21.58 -5.92
C LYS A 172 10.91 -22.20 -4.63
N GLY A 173 10.13 -23.10 -4.03
CA GLY A 173 10.42 -23.71 -2.73
C GLY A 173 10.08 -22.84 -1.51
N PHE A 174 9.53 -21.64 -1.72
CA PHE A 174 9.06 -20.71 -0.69
C PHE A 174 7.59 -20.33 -0.85
N GLU A 175 6.82 -21.11 -1.63
CA GLU A 175 5.44 -20.79 -2.00
C GLU A 175 4.52 -20.69 -0.78
N GLU A 176 4.69 -21.59 0.20
CA GLU A 176 3.92 -21.57 1.44
C GLU A 176 4.18 -20.29 2.24
N GLN A 177 5.44 -19.91 2.42
CA GLN A 177 5.83 -18.70 3.14
C GLN A 177 5.36 -17.45 2.38
N MET A 178 5.48 -17.45 1.05
CA MET A 178 5.03 -16.34 0.22
C MET A 178 3.52 -16.17 0.19
N THR A 179 2.74 -17.23 0.38
CA THR A 179 1.27 -17.13 0.52
C THR A 179 0.83 -16.71 1.93
N GLN A 180 1.65 -16.98 2.96
CA GLN A 180 1.45 -16.40 4.29
C GLN A 180 1.86 -14.93 4.33
N GLY A 181 2.86 -14.53 3.54
CA GLY A 181 3.39 -13.17 3.49
C GLY A 181 4.13 -12.75 4.76
N PHE A 182 4.76 -11.59 4.69
CA PHE A 182 5.61 -11.06 5.75
C PHE A 182 5.10 -9.67 6.15
N GLY A 183 4.77 -9.49 7.43
CA GLY A 183 4.36 -8.19 7.95
C GLY A 183 5.47 -7.16 7.78
N GLY A 184 5.14 -5.98 7.28
CA GLY A 184 6.12 -4.90 7.07
C GLY A 184 6.99 -5.04 5.84
N MET A 185 6.80 -6.10 5.03
CA MET A 185 7.60 -6.36 3.84
C MET A 185 6.72 -6.57 2.61
N ALA A 186 7.26 -6.23 1.45
CA ALA A 186 6.69 -6.62 0.17
C ALA A 186 7.75 -6.67 -0.92
N ASP A 187 7.53 -7.51 -1.92
CA ASP A 187 8.17 -7.35 -3.22
C ASP A 187 7.37 -6.32 -4.03
N ALA A 188 7.51 -5.04 -3.65
CA ALA A 188 6.66 -3.97 -4.20
C ALA A 188 6.82 -3.83 -5.72
N THR A 189 8.06 -3.92 -6.22
CA THR A 189 8.33 -3.88 -7.66
C THR A 189 7.81 -5.14 -8.34
N GLY A 190 8.06 -6.32 -7.79
CA GLY A 190 7.57 -7.58 -8.35
C GLY A 190 6.05 -7.63 -8.45
N VAL A 191 5.35 -7.14 -7.42
CA VAL A 191 3.89 -7.02 -7.42
C VAL A 191 3.39 -6.07 -8.52
N SER A 192 4.05 -4.93 -8.72
CA SER A 192 3.66 -3.98 -9.78
C SER A 192 3.87 -4.58 -11.16
N THR A 193 5.02 -5.22 -11.41
CA THR A 193 5.33 -5.83 -12.70
C THR A 193 4.47 -7.05 -12.99
N SER A 194 4.20 -7.89 -11.99
CA SER A 194 3.36 -9.08 -12.17
C SER A 194 1.90 -8.72 -12.41
N MET A 195 1.42 -7.59 -11.87
CA MET A 195 0.10 -7.07 -12.22
C MET A 195 0.00 -6.71 -13.71
N VAL A 196 1.03 -6.05 -14.25
CA VAL A 196 1.08 -5.71 -15.69
C VAL A 196 1.16 -6.96 -16.55
N TYR A 197 1.97 -7.93 -16.12
CA TYR A 197 2.09 -9.26 -16.74
C TYR A 197 0.74 -9.97 -16.81
N ALA A 198 0.08 -10.20 -15.66
CA ALA A 198 -1.20 -10.88 -15.59
C ALA A 198 -2.30 -10.11 -16.36
N ALA A 199 -2.25 -8.78 -16.37
CA ALA A 199 -3.19 -7.96 -17.14
C ALA A 199 -3.02 -8.13 -18.65
N ALA A 200 -1.79 -8.32 -19.12
CA ALA A 200 -1.50 -8.61 -20.53
C ALA A 200 -2.03 -10.00 -20.91
N GLU A 201 -1.78 -11.03 -20.09
CA GLU A 201 -2.33 -12.37 -20.30
C GLU A 201 -3.86 -12.36 -20.34
N ALA A 202 -4.50 -11.62 -19.43
CA ALA A 202 -5.95 -11.47 -19.40
C ALA A 202 -6.54 -10.79 -20.66
N ARG A 203 -5.73 -10.04 -21.41
CA ARG A 203 -6.10 -9.46 -22.72
C ARG A 203 -5.80 -10.40 -23.91
N GLY A 204 -5.29 -11.60 -23.65
CA GLY A 204 -4.88 -12.55 -24.68
C GLY A 204 -3.54 -12.24 -25.32
N GLU A 205 -2.73 -11.39 -24.69
CA GLU A 205 -1.34 -11.17 -25.08
C GLU A 205 -0.46 -12.31 -24.54
N ASN A 206 0.74 -12.48 -25.11
CA ASN A 206 1.71 -13.48 -24.67
C ASN A 206 2.96 -12.78 -24.09
N PRO A 207 2.87 -12.16 -22.91
CA PRO A 207 4.04 -11.57 -22.27
C PRO A 207 5.08 -12.65 -21.97
N ASN A 208 6.37 -12.30 -22.00
CA ASN A 208 7.45 -13.23 -21.71
C ASN A 208 7.89 -13.08 -20.25
N PRO A 209 7.74 -14.11 -19.40
CA PRO A 209 8.08 -14.02 -17.98
C PRO A 209 9.57 -13.73 -17.73
N GLU A 210 10.47 -14.04 -18.66
CA GLU A 210 11.90 -13.72 -18.53
C GLU A 210 12.22 -12.23 -18.75
N THR A 211 11.35 -11.49 -19.45
CA THR A 211 11.55 -10.07 -19.76
C THR A 211 10.53 -9.15 -19.10
N ASN A 212 9.38 -9.68 -18.68
CA ASN A 212 8.27 -8.91 -18.13
C ASN A 212 8.09 -9.09 -16.62
N LEU A 213 8.73 -10.09 -16.01
CA LEU A 213 8.82 -10.25 -14.55
C LEU A 213 10.24 -9.98 -14.07
N PRO A 214 10.45 -9.64 -12.78
CA PRO A 214 11.78 -9.39 -12.26
C PRO A 214 12.64 -10.66 -12.35
N PRO A 215 13.95 -10.52 -12.61
CA PRO A 215 14.85 -11.67 -12.77
C PRO A 215 15.24 -12.34 -11.45
N THR A 216 14.97 -11.69 -10.32
CA THR A 216 15.35 -12.15 -8.98
C THR A 216 14.30 -11.74 -7.95
N PRO A 217 14.24 -12.42 -6.78
CA PRO A 217 13.47 -11.97 -5.63
C PRO A 217 13.77 -10.51 -5.26
N GLY A 218 12.71 -9.75 -4.98
CA GLY A 218 12.79 -8.32 -4.63
C GLY A 218 12.15 -7.96 -3.30
N ILE A 219 11.85 -8.92 -2.42
CA ILE A 219 11.22 -8.65 -1.13
C ILE A 219 12.09 -7.73 -0.27
N THR A 220 11.48 -6.68 0.27
CA THR A 220 12.14 -5.72 1.16
C THR A 220 11.17 -5.22 2.22
N ASP A 221 11.72 -4.71 3.32
CA ASP A 221 10.94 -3.92 4.28
C ASP A 221 10.33 -2.68 3.60
N PHE A 222 9.14 -2.27 4.05
CA PHE A 222 8.65 -0.93 3.71
C PHE A 222 9.65 0.11 4.22
N MET A 223 9.96 1.09 3.38
CA MET A 223 10.90 2.14 3.73
C MET A 223 10.26 3.18 4.67
N ALA A 224 11.08 3.81 5.51
CA ALA A 224 10.70 5.09 6.08
C ALA A 224 10.69 6.16 4.98
N VAL A 225 9.63 6.96 4.93
CA VAL A 225 9.35 7.94 3.88
C VAL A 225 9.38 9.39 4.36
N TRP A 226 9.79 9.64 5.61
CA TRP A 226 10.11 10.99 6.07
C TRP A 226 11.40 11.53 5.43
N GLU A 227 11.58 12.85 5.49
CA GLU A 227 12.79 13.58 5.08
C GLU A 227 13.27 13.26 3.66
N GLN A 228 12.35 13.12 2.70
CA GLN A 228 12.71 12.76 1.33
C GLN A 228 13.56 13.82 0.63
N ALA A 229 13.54 15.08 1.10
CA ALA A 229 14.43 16.13 0.64
C ALA A 229 15.91 15.68 0.70
N LYS A 230 16.30 14.90 1.73
CA LYS A 230 17.67 14.39 1.89
C LYS A 230 18.06 13.31 0.88
N ARG A 231 17.14 12.87 0.01
CA ARG A 231 17.36 11.84 -1.01
C ARG A 231 17.18 12.38 -2.43
N LEU A 232 16.96 13.70 -2.58
CA LEU A 232 16.76 14.31 -3.89
C LEU A 232 17.95 14.05 -4.80
N ALA A 233 17.62 13.66 -6.03
CA ALA A 233 18.58 13.42 -7.08
C ALA A 233 19.32 14.69 -7.47
N ARG A 234 20.62 14.55 -7.74
CA ARG A 234 21.42 15.56 -8.43
C ARG A 234 21.97 14.96 -9.71
N TRP A 235 21.92 15.74 -10.78
CA TRP A 235 22.38 15.34 -12.10
C TRP A 235 23.70 16.03 -12.43
N SER A 236 24.44 15.46 -13.36
CA SER A 236 25.58 16.12 -14.01
C SER A 236 25.12 17.40 -14.71
N ALA A 237 26.05 18.32 -15.00
CA ALA A 237 25.74 19.62 -15.60
C ALA A 237 25.05 19.52 -16.97
N ASP A 238 25.28 18.42 -17.69
CA ASP A 238 24.65 18.09 -18.98
C ASP A 238 23.35 17.28 -18.82
N HIS A 239 22.92 16.99 -17.58
CA HIS A 239 21.73 16.22 -17.23
C HIS A 239 21.69 14.78 -17.78
N THR A 240 22.85 14.19 -18.11
CA THR A 240 22.92 12.83 -18.65
C THR A 240 23.20 11.74 -17.62
N GLN A 241 23.75 12.10 -16.45
CA GLN A 241 24.13 11.16 -15.40
C GLN A 241 23.57 11.57 -14.04
N LEU A 242 22.99 10.59 -13.33
CA LEU A 242 22.66 10.74 -11.91
C LEU A 242 23.98 10.72 -11.12
N VAL A 243 24.27 11.80 -10.40
CA VAL A 243 25.50 11.95 -9.61
C VAL A 243 25.27 11.55 -8.16
N ASP A 244 24.14 11.97 -7.60
CA ASP A 244 23.83 11.85 -6.17
C ASP A 244 22.32 11.64 -5.98
N GLY A 245 21.93 11.07 -4.84
CA GLY A 245 20.53 10.79 -4.50
C GLY A 245 19.91 9.61 -5.23
N GLY A 246 18.61 9.40 -5.03
CA GLY A 246 17.88 8.25 -5.56
C GLY A 246 16.66 7.90 -4.71
N GLY A 247 15.72 7.17 -5.30
CA GLY A 247 14.51 6.68 -4.62
C GLY A 247 14.44 5.15 -4.61
N GLN A 248 13.63 4.60 -3.70
CA GLN A 248 13.55 3.16 -3.42
C GLN A 248 14.86 2.57 -2.86
N TRP A 249 14.88 1.27 -2.59
CA TRP A 249 16.03 0.56 -2.00
C TRP A 249 17.27 0.53 -2.90
N ASN A 250 17.11 0.54 -4.22
CA ASN A 250 18.19 0.46 -5.20
C ASN A 250 18.48 1.80 -5.90
N GLY A 251 17.81 2.89 -5.51
CA GLY A 251 18.03 4.23 -6.08
C GLY A 251 17.49 4.44 -7.51
N ASN A 252 16.83 3.46 -8.13
CA ASN A 252 16.54 3.45 -9.56
C ASN A 252 15.43 4.42 -10.01
N ILE A 253 14.64 4.98 -9.08
CA ILE A 253 13.61 5.99 -9.39
C ILE A 253 14.00 7.32 -8.71
N PRO A 254 14.84 8.15 -9.36
CA PRO A 254 15.42 9.34 -8.75
C PRO A 254 14.44 10.51 -8.58
N ILE A 255 13.33 10.52 -9.35
CA ILE A 255 12.36 11.62 -9.36
C ILE A 255 11.25 11.33 -8.32
N PRO A 256 11.02 12.22 -7.33
CA PRO A 256 10.10 11.95 -6.22
C PRO A 256 8.66 11.60 -6.62
N ILE A 257 8.03 12.35 -7.52
CA ILE A 257 6.67 12.04 -7.97
C ILE A 257 6.57 10.66 -8.61
N PHE A 258 7.56 10.26 -9.42
CA PHE A 258 7.58 8.93 -10.03
C PHE A 258 7.86 7.83 -9.01
N ARG A 259 8.65 8.11 -7.96
CA ARG A 259 8.84 7.17 -6.86
C ARG A 259 7.52 6.90 -6.13
N ASN A 260 6.76 7.96 -5.83
CA ASN A 260 5.47 7.85 -5.17
C ASN A 260 4.45 7.13 -6.06
N LEU A 261 4.37 7.52 -7.34
CA LEU A 261 3.52 6.85 -8.30
C LEU A 261 3.86 5.36 -8.40
N ALA A 262 5.15 5.01 -8.53
CA ALA A 262 5.61 3.61 -8.58
C ALA A 262 5.21 2.80 -7.33
N ALA A 263 5.23 3.41 -6.15
CA ALA A 263 4.75 2.79 -4.92
C ALA A 263 3.22 2.63 -4.91
N GLU A 264 2.48 3.57 -5.48
CA GLU A 264 1.04 3.45 -5.68
C GLU A 264 0.68 2.33 -6.69
N LEU A 265 1.52 2.10 -7.72
CA LEU A 265 1.31 1.02 -8.70
C LEU A 265 1.23 -0.36 -8.06
N THR A 266 1.93 -0.58 -6.95
CA THR A 266 1.88 -1.84 -6.19
C THR A 266 0.46 -2.16 -5.72
N LEU A 267 -0.39 -1.14 -5.60
CA LEU A 267 -1.79 -1.23 -5.19
C LEU A 267 -2.74 -1.24 -6.40
N GLY A 268 -2.26 -0.86 -7.59
CA GLY A 268 -2.96 -0.93 -8.86
C GLY A 268 -2.82 0.32 -9.71
N LEU A 269 -2.89 0.14 -11.04
CA LEU A 269 -3.05 1.22 -11.99
C LEU A 269 -4.30 0.97 -12.84
N GLY A 270 -5.13 2.00 -12.96
CA GLY A 270 -6.26 2.06 -13.87
C GLY A 270 -6.43 3.47 -14.45
N PRO A 271 -7.33 3.65 -15.43
CA PRO A 271 -7.65 4.97 -15.98
C PRO A 271 -8.13 5.97 -14.90
N ASP A 272 -8.65 5.46 -13.77
CA ASP A 272 -9.15 6.25 -12.65
C ASP A 272 -8.08 6.53 -11.56
N THR A 273 -6.80 6.23 -11.84
CA THR A 273 -5.71 6.49 -10.86
C THR A 273 -5.55 7.98 -10.64
N ASP A 274 -5.76 8.43 -9.40
CA ASP A 274 -5.62 9.83 -9.03
C ASP A 274 -4.16 10.20 -8.76
N ILE A 275 -3.46 10.63 -9.81
CA ILE A 275 -2.05 11.07 -9.75
C ILE A 275 -1.81 12.23 -8.77
N ARG A 276 -2.85 12.94 -8.34
CA ARG A 276 -2.70 14.03 -7.37
C ARG A 276 -2.30 13.50 -6.00
N ILE A 277 -2.63 12.24 -5.67
CA ILE A 277 -2.19 11.60 -4.42
C ILE A 277 -0.67 11.52 -4.38
N ALA A 278 -0.03 11.11 -5.49
CA ALA A 278 1.43 11.05 -5.59
C ALA A 278 2.07 12.44 -5.42
N ALA A 279 1.47 13.47 -6.01
CA ALA A 279 1.92 14.86 -5.90
C ALA A 279 1.77 15.41 -4.47
N PHE A 280 0.60 15.28 -3.84
CA PHE A 280 0.40 15.71 -2.45
C PHE A 280 1.31 14.93 -1.48
N SER A 281 1.53 13.65 -1.75
CA SER A 281 2.47 12.83 -0.97
C SER A 281 3.90 13.30 -1.15
N GLU A 282 4.31 13.80 -2.32
CA GLU A 282 5.64 14.37 -2.49
C GLU A 282 5.83 15.58 -1.57
N ASP A 283 4.90 16.53 -1.63
CA ASP A 283 4.98 17.76 -0.84
C ASP A 283 5.00 17.46 0.66
N LEU A 284 4.11 16.57 1.12
CA LEU A 284 4.04 16.16 2.51
C LEU A 284 5.35 15.48 2.96
N LEU A 285 5.84 14.50 2.19
CA LEU A 285 6.93 13.61 2.60
C LEU A 285 8.32 14.23 2.40
N ARG A 286 8.42 15.33 1.63
CA ARG A 286 9.66 16.08 1.41
C ARG A 286 10.32 16.48 2.72
N ASP A 287 9.55 17.14 3.59
CA ASP A 287 10.03 17.75 4.83
C ASP A 287 9.36 17.19 6.08
N LEU A 288 8.54 16.15 5.95
CA LEU A 288 8.02 15.40 7.10
C LEU A 288 9.21 14.97 7.98
N PRO A 289 9.32 15.42 9.24
CA PRO A 289 10.44 15.05 10.09
C PRO A 289 10.32 13.60 10.56
N ALA A 290 11.46 12.96 10.82
CA ALA A 290 11.45 11.69 11.53
C ALA A 290 10.87 11.87 12.95
N PRO A 291 9.99 10.96 13.43
CA PRO A 291 9.51 10.99 14.80
C PRO A 291 10.65 10.88 15.81
N VAL A 292 10.53 11.60 16.94
CA VAL A 292 11.49 11.53 18.03
C VAL A 292 11.43 10.15 18.70
N TYR A 293 12.60 9.58 18.98
CA TYR A 293 12.73 8.31 19.70
C TYR A 293 11.97 8.38 21.05
N PRO A 294 11.07 7.43 21.34
CA PRO A 294 10.14 7.59 22.45
C PRO A 294 10.65 7.17 23.81
N PHE A 295 11.80 6.51 23.87
CA PHE A 295 12.34 5.97 25.11
C PHE A 295 13.47 6.86 25.65
N PRO A 296 13.80 6.77 26.96
CA PRO A 296 14.89 7.52 27.55
C PRO A 296 16.23 7.26 26.83
N VAL A 297 17.02 8.32 26.65
CA VAL A 297 18.35 8.26 26.01
C VAL A 297 19.40 8.71 27.01
N ASP A 298 20.44 7.90 27.22
CA ASP A 298 21.66 8.33 27.91
C ASP A 298 22.45 9.27 26.99
N LEU A 299 22.38 10.57 27.27
CA LEU A 299 23.03 11.60 26.44
C LEU A 299 24.56 11.52 26.51
N ALA A 300 25.14 11.06 27.61
CA ALA A 300 26.58 10.91 27.72
C ALA A 300 27.08 9.77 26.83
N LEU A 301 26.34 8.66 26.78
CA LEU A 301 26.62 7.55 25.89
C LEU A 301 26.35 7.92 24.42
N ALA A 302 25.24 8.59 24.13
CA ALA A 302 24.91 9.06 22.79
C ALA A 302 26.00 9.98 22.21
N LYS A 303 26.59 10.86 23.04
CA LYS A 303 27.71 11.72 22.61
C LYS A 303 28.96 10.93 22.21
N LYS A 304 29.26 9.82 22.90
CA LYS A 304 30.34 8.91 22.49
C LYS A 304 30.00 8.23 21.16
N GLY A 305 28.76 7.78 21.01
CA GLY A 305 28.26 7.19 19.76
C GLY A 305 28.33 8.14 18.57
N ALA A 306 28.07 9.44 18.77
CA ALA A 306 28.16 10.44 17.71
C ALA A 306 29.58 10.52 17.10
N ALA A 307 30.62 10.50 17.93
CA ALA A 307 32.01 10.51 17.42
C ALA A 307 32.32 9.25 16.59
N LEU A 308 31.87 8.07 17.04
CA LEU A 308 32.04 6.82 16.31
C LEU A 308 31.28 6.81 14.98
N PHE A 309 30.08 7.40 14.95
CA PHE A 309 29.29 7.52 13.73
C PHE A 309 30.00 8.39 12.67
N GLU A 310 30.55 9.53 13.07
CA GLU A 310 31.29 10.40 12.16
C GLU A 310 32.52 9.70 11.57
N GLU A 311 33.25 8.94 12.39
CA GLU A 311 34.46 8.22 11.96
C GLU A 311 34.14 7.04 11.02
N ASN A 312 33.04 6.30 11.26
CA ASN A 312 32.84 4.99 10.63
C ASN A 312 31.63 4.90 9.70
N CYS A 313 30.63 5.77 9.86
CA CYS A 313 29.31 5.60 9.25
C CYS A 313 28.92 6.76 8.32
N ALA A 314 29.31 7.99 8.65
CA ALA A 314 28.89 9.21 7.95
C ALA A 314 29.27 9.22 6.45
N ALA A 315 30.33 8.50 6.07
CA ALA A 315 30.70 8.34 4.67
C ALA A 315 29.58 7.65 3.85
N GLY A 316 28.92 6.63 4.38
CA GLY A 316 27.80 5.95 3.71
C GLY A 316 26.42 6.53 4.05
N HIS A 317 26.26 7.08 5.26
CA HIS A 317 24.98 7.57 5.78
C HIS A 317 24.94 9.10 5.83
N ARG A 318 24.99 9.73 4.65
CA ARG A 318 24.86 11.18 4.49
C ARG A 318 23.73 11.55 3.52
N PRO A 319 23.15 12.76 3.63
CA PRO A 319 22.21 13.28 2.65
C PRO A 319 22.76 13.21 1.22
N HIS A 320 21.87 12.93 0.27
CA HIS A 320 22.13 12.87 -1.17
C HIS A 320 23.20 11.88 -1.60
N ASN A 321 23.57 10.90 -0.79
CA ASN A 321 24.56 9.90 -1.20
C ASN A 321 24.04 9.05 -2.38
N GLY A 322 24.61 9.21 -3.57
CA GLY A 322 24.31 8.36 -4.75
C GLY A 322 25.31 7.22 -4.97
N LYS A 323 26.31 7.06 -4.08
CA LYS A 323 27.35 6.04 -4.25
C LYS A 323 26.78 4.65 -3.95
N VAL A 324 27.12 3.69 -4.81
CA VAL A 324 26.84 2.26 -4.59
C VAL A 324 28.01 1.64 -3.84
N TYR A 325 27.70 0.81 -2.84
CA TYR A 325 28.67 0.12 -2.00
C TYR A 325 28.40 -1.39 -2.06
N ASP A 326 29.46 -2.19 -2.02
CA ASP A 326 29.32 -3.60 -1.70
C ASP A 326 29.25 -3.74 -0.18
N LEU A 327 28.04 -4.05 0.31
CA LEU A 327 27.75 -4.16 1.74
C LEU A 327 27.75 -5.62 2.22
N GLY A 328 28.01 -6.59 1.34
CA GLY A 328 27.84 -8.01 1.65
C GLY A 328 26.38 -8.43 1.91
N THR A 329 25.41 -7.59 1.57
CA THR A 329 23.97 -7.88 1.66
C THR A 329 23.47 -8.61 0.42
N ASP A 330 22.28 -9.20 0.51
CA ASP A 330 21.64 -9.84 -0.65
C ASP A 330 21.47 -8.86 -1.83
N LEU A 331 21.78 -9.34 -3.05
CA LEU A 331 21.77 -8.54 -4.27
C LEU A 331 20.45 -8.66 -5.06
N GLY A 332 19.50 -9.48 -4.62
CA GLY A 332 18.23 -9.74 -5.31
C GLY A 332 17.50 -8.44 -5.62
N ARG A 333 17.22 -7.61 -4.60
CA ARG A 333 16.54 -6.32 -4.83
C ARG A 333 17.35 -5.37 -5.73
N ALA A 334 18.69 -5.37 -5.62
CA ALA A 334 19.54 -4.49 -6.42
C ALA A 334 19.49 -4.82 -7.93
N ARG A 335 19.19 -6.07 -8.28
CA ARG A 335 19.07 -6.56 -9.66
C ARG A 335 17.69 -6.35 -10.29
N VAL A 336 16.70 -5.94 -9.49
CA VAL A 336 15.37 -5.58 -9.98
C VAL A 336 15.39 -4.13 -10.48
N VAL A 337 15.34 -3.95 -11.81
CA VAL A 337 15.43 -2.64 -12.48
C VAL A 337 14.18 -2.36 -13.30
#